data_AF-A0A212CEG4-F1
#
_entry.id   AF-A0A212CEG4-F1
#
_cell.length_a   1.000
_cell.length_b   1.000
_cell.length_c   1.000
_cell.angle_alpha   90.00
_cell.angle_beta   90.00
_cell.angle_gamma   90.00
#
_symmetry.space_group_name_H-M   'P 1'
#
loop_
_entity.id
_entity.type
_entity.pdbx_description
1 polymer ?
#
loop_
_entity_poly.entity_id
_entity_poly.type
_entity_poly.pdbx_seq_one_letter_code
_entity_poly.pdbx_strand_id
1 'polypeptide(L)'
;MRVILELLTDVLYAFGVPFYPAYEGQFTLEEKSLSLKIMQYFSNFIRSGNPNYPHEFSRRAPEFAAPWPDFVPRDGAESYKELSVLLPNRQGLKKADCSFWSKYIQSLKTSADEAKDGSQQKAKRRTS
;
A
#
# COMPACT_ATOMS: atom_id res chain seq x y z
N MET A 1 -1.52 13.38 22.92
CA MET A 1 -1.04 12.00 22.63
C MET A 1 -1.94 11.31 21.58
N ARG A 2 -2.25 11.98 20.47
CA ARG A 2 -2.99 11.38 19.32
C ARG A 2 -2.10 11.16 18.07
N VAL A 3 -0.99 11.90 17.98
CA VAL A 3 -0.14 11.95 16.77
C VAL A 3 0.65 10.66 16.50
N ILE A 4 0.91 9.84 17.53
CA ILE A 4 1.63 8.56 17.35
C ILE A 4 0.71 7.45 16.80
N LEU A 5 -0.60 7.54 17.01
CA LEU A 5 -1.57 6.52 16.59
C LEU A 5 -1.86 6.57 15.08
N GLU A 6 -1.86 7.77 14.45
CA GLU A 6 -2.23 7.91 13.03
C GLU A 6 -1.24 7.25 12.05
N LEU A 7 0.04 7.12 12.41
CA LEU A 7 1.05 6.50 11.54
C LEU A 7 1.00 4.96 11.53
N LEU A 8 0.23 4.36 12.44
CA LEU A 8 0.15 2.90 12.62
C LEU A 8 -1.28 2.38 12.66
N THR A 9 -2.29 3.19 12.34
CA THR A 9 -3.71 2.79 12.39
C THR A 9 -3.99 1.50 11.63
N ASP A 10 -3.38 1.31 10.46
CA ASP A 10 -3.53 0.09 9.67
C ASP A 10 -3.07 -1.16 10.44
N VAL A 11 -1.95 -1.06 11.15
CA VAL A 11 -1.39 -2.13 11.97
C VAL A 11 -2.30 -2.37 13.18
N LEU A 12 -2.71 -1.30 13.88
CA LEU A 12 -3.59 -1.42 15.05
C LEU A 12 -4.91 -2.11 14.69
N TYR A 13 -5.49 -1.74 13.55
CA TYR A 13 -6.73 -2.33 13.06
C TYR A 13 -6.53 -3.77 12.59
N ALA A 14 -5.43 -4.09 11.91
CA ALA A 14 -5.12 -5.45 11.47
C ALA A 14 -4.86 -6.42 12.64
N PHE A 15 -4.29 -5.93 13.75
CA PHE A 15 -4.03 -6.71 14.96
C PHE A 15 -5.19 -6.68 15.97
N GLY A 16 -6.30 -6.00 15.66
CA GLY A 16 -7.49 -6.00 16.53
C GLY A 16 -7.33 -5.21 17.83
N VAL A 17 -6.41 -4.24 17.88
CA VAL A 17 -6.21 -3.37 19.04
C VAL A 17 -7.50 -2.68 19.52
N PRO A 18 -8.45 -2.26 18.66
CA PRO A 18 -9.74 -1.71 19.11
C PRO A 18 -10.59 -2.64 20.00
N PHE A 19 -10.27 -3.93 20.06
CA PHE A 19 -10.97 -4.92 20.88
C PHE A 19 -10.24 -5.26 22.20
N TYR A 20 -9.08 -4.68 22.45
CA TYR A 20 -8.31 -4.94 23.66
C TYR A 20 -8.92 -4.20 24.87
N PRO A 21 -9.05 -4.84 26.05
CA PRO A 21 -9.63 -4.19 27.24
C PRO A 21 -8.91 -2.91 27.66
N ALA A 22 -7.59 -2.83 27.45
CA ALA A 22 -6.80 -1.64 27.77
C ALA A 22 -7.18 -0.38 26.96
N TYR A 23 -7.88 -0.55 25.84
CA TYR A 23 -8.31 0.53 24.94
C TYR A 23 -9.83 0.67 24.87
N GLU A 24 -10.55 0.14 25.88
CA GLU A 24 -12.00 0.26 25.96
C GLU A 24 -12.42 1.75 25.98
N GLY A 25 -13.46 2.07 25.19
CA GLY A 25 -13.94 3.45 25.03
C GLY A 25 -13.07 4.39 24.18
N GLN A 26 -11.89 3.96 23.70
CA GLN A 26 -10.99 4.81 22.91
C GLN A 26 -11.26 4.79 21.41
N PHE A 27 -11.98 3.77 20.92
CA PHE A 27 -12.35 3.61 19.52
C PHE A 27 -13.87 3.64 19.34
N THR A 28 -14.30 4.29 18.27
CA THR A 28 -15.70 4.35 17.82
C THR A 28 -16.20 2.99 17.33
N LEU A 29 -17.53 2.84 17.20
CA LEU A 29 -18.12 1.61 16.67
C LEU A 29 -17.73 1.38 15.21
N GLU A 30 -17.59 2.46 14.43
CA GLU A 30 -17.14 2.46 13.05
C GLU A 30 -15.70 1.96 12.92
N GLU A 31 -14.80 2.42 13.79
CA GLU A 31 -13.40 1.97 13.82
C GLU A 31 -13.28 0.49 14.23
N LYS A 32 -14.09 0.04 15.20
CA LYS A 32 -14.16 -1.38 15.57
C LYS A 32 -14.69 -2.22 14.41
N SER A 33 -15.74 -1.76 13.72
CA SER A 33 -16.27 -2.43 12.54
C SER A 33 -15.23 -2.50 11.41
N LEU A 34 -14.51 -1.41 11.17
CA LEU A 34 -13.41 -1.35 10.20
C LEU A 34 -12.30 -2.34 10.55
N SER A 35 -11.84 -2.35 11.80
CA SER A 35 -10.81 -3.28 12.28
C SER A 35 -11.23 -4.73 12.09
N LEU A 36 -12.48 -5.10 12.39
CA LEU A 36 -12.98 -6.45 12.16
C LEU A 36 -12.92 -6.85 10.67
N LYS A 37 -13.31 -5.96 9.76
CA LYS A 37 -13.26 -6.21 8.32
C LYS A 37 -11.82 -6.32 7.80
N ILE A 38 -10.89 -5.50 8.30
CA ILE A 38 -9.46 -5.58 7.97
C ILE A 38 -8.89 -6.91 8.44
N MET A 39 -9.16 -7.30 9.69
CA MET A 39 -8.76 -8.61 10.23
C MET A 39 -9.30 -9.76 9.40
N GLN A 40 -10.54 -9.68 8.91
CA GLN A 40 -11.15 -10.70 8.05
C GLN A 40 -10.44 -10.81 6.69
N TYR A 41 -10.17 -9.69 6.01
CA TYR A 41 -9.39 -9.71 4.78
C TYR A 41 -8.01 -10.35 4.98
N PHE A 42 -7.31 -9.97 6.05
CA PHE A 42 -5.96 -10.48 6.31
C PHE A 42 -5.99 -11.96 6.69
N SER A 43 -6.96 -12.39 7.50
CA SER A 43 -7.16 -13.80 7.85
C SER A 43 -7.45 -14.66 6.63
N ASN A 44 -8.30 -14.19 5.71
CA ASN A 44 -8.59 -14.87 4.46
C ASN A 44 -7.33 -14.97 3.58
N PHE A 45 -6.59 -13.88 3.43
CA PHE A 45 -5.35 -13.86 2.65
C PHE A 45 -4.30 -14.82 3.20
N ILE A 46 -4.09 -14.85 4.52
CA ILE A 46 -3.15 -15.78 5.17
C ILE A 46 -3.55 -17.25 4.91
N ARG A 47 -4.85 -17.54 4.83
CA ARG A 47 -5.38 -18.89 4.64
C ARG A 47 -5.38 -19.38 3.19
N SER A 48 -5.66 -18.51 2.22
CA SER A 48 -5.94 -18.89 0.83
C SER A 48 -5.14 -18.13 -0.22
N GLY A 49 -4.36 -17.13 0.17
CA GLY A 49 -3.76 -16.17 -0.74
C GLY A 49 -4.74 -15.16 -1.36
N ASN A 50 -6.04 -15.23 -1.02
CA ASN A 50 -7.07 -14.30 -1.51
C ASN A 50 -7.84 -13.65 -0.35
N PRO A 51 -7.81 -12.31 -0.20
CA PRO A 51 -8.48 -11.63 0.91
C PRO A 51 -10.01 -11.77 0.89
N ASN A 52 -10.61 -12.09 -0.25
CA ASN A 52 -12.05 -12.23 -0.39
C ASN A 52 -12.59 -13.59 0.08
N TYR A 53 -11.74 -14.61 0.14
CA TYR A 53 -12.17 -15.99 0.29
C TYR A 53 -11.41 -16.72 1.42
N PRO A 54 -12.12 -17.32 2.39
CA PRO A 54 -11.48 -18.02 3.50
C PRO A 54 -10.80 -19.34 3.10
N HIS A 55 -11.16 -19.90 1.94
CA HIS A 55 -10.57 -21.10 1.36
C HIS A 55 -10.56 -20.99 -0.16
N GLU A 56 -9.59 -21.62 -0.83
CA GLU A 56 -9.44 -21.59 -2.30
C GLU A 56 -10.68 -22.11 -3.06
N PHE A 57 -11.40 -23.09 -2.49
CA PHE A 57 -12.62 -23.64 -3.07
C PHE A 57 -13.86 -22.77 -2.83
N SER A 58 -13.75 -21.69 -2.04
CA SER A 58 -14.88 -20.79 -1.77
C SER A 58 -15.21 -20.01 -3.04
N ARG A 59 -16.48 -20.05 -3.45
CA ARG A 59 -16.97 -19.33 -4.64
C ARG A 59 -17.99 -18.24 -4.33
N ARG A 60 -18.35 -18.06 -3.06
CA ARG A 60 -19.31 -17.03 -2.64
C ARG A 60 -18.60 -15.72 -2.40
N ALA A 61 -19.18 -14.63 -2.90
CA ALA A 61 -18.69 -13.28 -2.65
C ALA A 61 -18.62 -12.99 -1.13
N PRO A 62 -17.66 -12.17 -0.69
CA PRO A 62 -17.54 -11.80 0.72
C PRO A 62 -18.79 -11.02 1.17
N GLU A 63 -19.46 -11.53 2.20
CA GLU A 63 -20.65 -10.87 2.79
C GLU A 63 -20.27 -9.72 3.74
N PHE A 64 -19.02 -9.70 4.22
CA PHE A 64 -18.57 -8.74 5.24
C PHE A 64 -18.16 -7.37 4.69
N ALA A 65 -17.77 -7.29 3.40
CA ALA A 65 -17.31 -6.07 2.76
C ALA A 65 -17.26 -6.21 1.23
N ALA A 66 -17.15 -5.07 0.53
CA ALA A 66 -17.00 -5.05 -0.92
C ALA A 66 -15.72 -5.79 -1.37
N PRO A 67 -15.75 -6.59 -2.45
CA PRO A 67 -14.58 -7.35 -2.89
C PRO A 67 -13.33 -6.47 -3.06
N TRP A 68 -12.20 -6.99 -2.59
CA TRP A 68 -10.87 -6.43 -2.78
C TRP A 68 -10.34 -6.92 -4.13
N PRO A 69 -10.19 -6.03 -5.13
CA PRO A 69 -9.74 -6.40 -6.47
C PRO A 69 -8.25 -6.73 -6.50
N ASP A 70 -7.85 -7.64 -7.38
CA ASP A 70 -6.45 -7.95 -7.59
C ASP A 70 -5.70 -6.76 -8.20
N PHE A 71 -4.43 -6.61 -7.81
CA PHE A 71 -3.55 -5.64 -8.44
C PHE A 71 -3.16 -6.12 -9.84
N VAL A 72 -3.49 -5.33 -10.87
CA VAL A 72 -3.08 -5.59 -12.25
C VAL A 72 -2.02 -4.55 -12.63
N PRO A 73 -0.80 -4.98 -13.01
CA PRO A 73 0.30 -4.07 -13.40
C PRO A 73 0.08 -3.52 -14.82
N ARG A 74 -1.01 -2.78 -15.01
CA ARG A 74 -1.40 -2.14 -16.28
C ARG A 74 -1.90 -0.74 -15.97
N ASP A 75 -1.48 0.23 -16.78
CA ASP A 75 -1.92 1.61 -16.65
C ASP A 75 -3.45 1.72 -16.56
N GLY A 76 -3.93 2.34 -15.47
CA GLY A 76 -5.36 2.52 -15.21
C GLY A 76 -6.06 1.31 -14.60
N ALA A 77 -5.36 0.19 -14.36
CA ALA A 77 -5.89 -1.01 -13.70
C ALA A 77 -5.16 -1.34 -12.38
N GLU A 78 -4.24 -0.48 -11.95
CA GLU A 78 -3.43 -0.57 -10.72
C GLU A 78 -4.31 -0.34 -9.48
N SER A 79 -5.16 -1.32 -9.17
CA SER A 79 -6.15 -1.22 -8.11
C SER A 79 -5.55 -1.41 -6.71
N TYR A 80 -6.10 -0.72 -5.73
CA TYR A 80 -5.77 -0.89 -4.31
C TYR A 80 -7.01 -0.66 -3.45
N LYS A 81 -6.98 -1.21 -2.24
CA LYS A 81 -8.01 -0.97 -1.22
C LYS A 81 -7.53 0.14 -0.30
N GLU A 82 -8.37 1.16 -0.14
CA GLU A 82 -8.15 2.20 0.87
C GLU A 82 -8.75 1.72 2.19
N LEU A 83 -7.94 1.63 3.26
CA LEU A 83 -8.35 1.16 4.58
C LEU A 83 -9.04 2.26 5.40
N SER A 84 -10.04 2.91 4.81
CA SER A 84 -10.94 3.84 5.48
C SER A 84 -12.28 3.19 5.80
N VAL A 85 -13.14 3.83 6.60
CA VAL A 85 -14.42 3.28 7.09
C VAL A 85 -15.29 2.65 5.98
N LEU A 86 -15.28 3.25 4.79
CA LEU A 86 -16.06 2.77 3.64
C LEU A 86 -15.37 1.66 2.81
N LEU A 87 -14.09 1.38 3.06
CA LEU A 87 -13.28 0.40 2.33
C LEU A 87 -13.37 0.54 0.80
N PRO A 88 -13.23 1.75 0.22
CA PRO A 88 -13.41 1.94 -1.20
C PRO A 88 -12.26 1.32 -2.00
N ASN A 89 -12.59 0.86 -3.20
CA ASN A 89 -11.61 0.49 -4.21
C ASN A 89 -11.13 1.74 -4.93
N ARG A 90 -9.81 1.91 -5.01
CA ARG A 90 -9.15 3.02 -5.68
C ARG A 90 -8.15 2.49 -6.70
N GLN A 91 -7.61 3.38 -7.53
CA GLN A 91 -6.63 3.04 -8.56
C GLN A 91 -5.51 4.07 -8.60
N GLY A 92 -4.29 3.63 -8.93
CA GLY A 92 -3.16 4.53 -9.22
C GLY A 92 -2.68 5.33 -8.01
N LEU A 93 -2.36 4.66 -6.90
CA LEU A 93 -1.85 5.31 -5.69
C LEU A 93 -0.59 6.12 -5.99
N LYS A 94 -0.64 7.43 -5.71
CA LYS A 94 0.49 8.37 -5.87
C LYS A 94 1.22 8.29 -7.22
N LYS A 95 0.48 8.05 -8.30
CA LYS A 95 1.06 7.77 -9.63
C LYS A 95 2.07 8.83 -10.10
N ALA A 96 1.78 10.11 -9.87
CA ALA A 96 2.67 11.21 -10.24
C ALA A 96 4.00 11.15 -9.45
N ASP A 97 3.93 11.00 -8.13
CA ASP A 97 5.11 10.91 -7.25
C ASP A 97 5.93 9.66 -7.59
N CYS A 98 5.28 8.52 -7.77
CA CYS A 98 5.92 7.27 -8.16
C CYS A 98 6.65 7.43 -9.50
N SER A 99 6.03 8.08 -10.50
CA SER A 99 6.67 8.38 -11.79
C SER A 99 7.84 9.35 -11.66
N PHE A 100 7.71 10.37 -10.80
CA PHE A 100 8.79 11.31 -10.53
C PHE A 100 10.03 10.60 -9.98
N TRP A 101 9.87 9.80 -8.92
CA TRP A 101 11.00 9.10 -8.29
C TRP A 101 11.56 7.95 -9.13
N SER A 102 10.69 7.14 -9.76
CA SER A 102 11.12 5.96 -10.52
C SER A 102 11.61 6.28 -11.93
N LYS A 103 11.09 7.32 -12.60
CA LYS A 103 11.46 7.63 -13.98
C LYS A 103 12.30 8.90 -14.07
N TYR A 104 11.78 10.01 -13.57
CA TYR A 104 12.43 11.32 -13.76
C TYR A 104 13.78 11.41 -13.01
N ILE A 105 13.79 11.12 -11.72
CA ILE A 105 15.02 11.17 -10.91
C ILE A 105 16.06 10.16 -11.41
N GLN A 106 15.64 8.98 -11.86
CA GLN A 106 16.56 7.99 -12.43
C GLN A 106 17.20 8.49 -13.73
N SER A 107 16.39 9.01 -14.66
CA SER A 107 16.90 9.61 -15.91
C SER A 107 17.89 10.74 -15.64
N LEU A 108 17.59 11.64 -14.70
CA LEU A 108 18.51 12.71 -14.32
C LEU A 108 19.84 12.19 -13.77
N LYS A 109 19.81 11.16 -12.91
CA LYS A 109 21.02 10.55 -12.36
C LYS A 109 21.89 9.95 -13.46
N THR A 110 21.29 9.17 -14.36
CA THR A 110 22.01 8.56 -15.49
C THR A 110 22.69 9.62 -16.36
N SER A 111 21.97 10.67 -16.75
CA SER A 111 22.56 11.75 -17.56
C SER A 111 23.68 12.51 -16.83
N ALA A 112 23.55 12.70 -15.51
CA ALA A 112 24.59 13.34 -14.71
C ALA A 112 25.86 12.48 -14.60
N ASP A 113 25.71 11.16 -14.46
CA ASP A 113 26.84 10.22 -14.40
C ASP A 113 27.58 10.13 -15.74
N GLU A 114 26.84 10.06 -16.86
CA GLU A 114 27.42 10.11 -18.21
C GLU A 114 28.21 11.40 -18.47
N ALA A 115 27.69 12.55 -18.01
CA ALA A 115 28.36 13.83 -18.14
C ALA A 115 29.67 13.89 -17.34
N LYS A 116 29.74 13.24 -16.17
CA LYS A 116 30.96 13.14 -15.35
C LYS A 116 32.00 12.26 -16.02
N ASP A 117 31.62 11.09 -16.54
CA ASP A 117 32.56 10.18 -17.21
C ASP A 117 33.16 10.81 -18.49
N GLY A 118 32.31 11.47 -19.30
CA GLY A 118 32.77 12.19 -20.48
C GLY A 118 33.73 13.36 -20.16
N SER A 119 33.55 14.00 -19.00
CA SER A 119 34.44 15.07 -18.53
C SER A 119 35.80 14.54 -18.07
N GLN A 120 35.82 13.38 -17.40
CA GLN A 120 37.07 12.71 -16.97
C GLN A 120 37.86 12.16 -18.17
N GLN A 121 37.19 11.59 -19.17
CA GLN A 121 37.84 11.12 -20.40
C GLN A 121 38.45 12.28 -21.21
N LYS A 122 37.77 13.43 -21.30
CA LYS A 122 38.33 14.62 -21.95
C LYS A 122 39.51 15.22 -21.18
N ALA A 123 39.47 15.22 -19.85
CA ALA A 123 40.59 15.67 -19.03
C ALA A 123 41.83 14.79 -19.24
N LYS A 124 41.66 13.46 -19.27
CA LYS A 124 42.76 12.50 -19.48
C LYS A 124 43.38 12.59 -20.87
N ARG A 125 42.59 12.95 -21.90
CA ARG A 125 43.08 13.20 -23.27
C ARG A 125 43.80 14.53 -23.45
N ARG A 126 43.62 15.50 -22.54
CA ARG A 126 44.30 16.80 -22.59
C ARG A 126 45.63 16.84 -21.86
N THR A 127 45.89 15.84 -21.00
CA THR A 127 47.11 15.70 -20.21
C THR A 127 48.08 14.64 -20.76
N SER A 128 47.80 14.09 -21.95
CA SER A 128 48.67 13.20 -22.72
C SER A 128 49.02 13.84 -24.05
#